data_AF-A0A4R3KM46-F1
#
_entry.id   AF-A0A4R3KM46-F1
#
_cell.length_a   1.000
_cell.length_b   1.000
_cell.length_c   1.000
_cell.angle_alpha   90.00
_cell.angle_beta   90.00
_cell.angle_gamma   90.00
#
_symmetry.space_group_name_H-M   'P 1'
#
loop_
_entity.id
_entity.type
_entity.pdbx_description
1 polymer ?
#
loop_
_entity_poly.entity_id
_entity_poly.type
_entity_poly.pdbx_seq_one_letter_code
_entity_poly.pdbx_strand_id
1 'polypeptide(L)' 'MKPTDLKPVLDTIENTFATLSIDYYLIGVMARQIWYGKAGISIRATADVDYTILVGSHEEYYK' A
#
# COMPACT_ATOMS: atom_id res chain seq x y z
N MET A 1 -14.40 -4.07 -7.61
CA MET A 1 -14.05 -4.51 -6.26
C MET A 1 -14.59 -3.51 -5.26
N LYS A 2 -15.21 -3.99 -4.18
CA LYS A 2 -15.52 -3.15 -3.03
C LYS A 2 -14.19 -2.92 -2.26
N PRO A 3 -14.03 -1.79 -1.56
CA PRO A 3 -12.82 -1.53 -0.75
C PRO A 3 -12.50 -2.65 0.25
N THR A 4 -13.53 -3.39 0.70
CA THR A 4 -13.41 -4.56 1.59
C THR A 4 -12.62 -5.72 0.98
N ASP A 5 -12.61 -5.84 -0.34
CA ASP A 5 -12.02 -6.99 -1.05
C ASP A 5 -10.48 -6.91 -1.05
N LEU A 6 -9.92 -5.70 -0.89
CA LEU A 6 -8.47 -5.47 -0.84
C LEU A 6 -7.90 -5.49 0.58
N LYS A 7 -8.75 -5.50 1.61
CA LYS A 7 -8.29 -5.53 3.01
C LYS A 7 -7.39 -6.74 3.32
N PRO A 8 -7.73 -7.98 2.92
CA PRO A 8 -6.85 -9.12 3.18
C PRO A 8 -5.48 -8.99 2.48
N VAL A 9 -5.46 -8.33 1.30
CA VAL A 9 -4.22 -8.07 0.55
C VAL A 9 -3.36 -7.04 1.28
N LEU A 10 -3.97 -5.93 1.73
CA LEU A 10 -3.31 -4.92 2.56
C LEU A 10 -2.70 -5.57 3.81
N ASP A 11 -3.52 -6.27 4.59
CA ASP A 11 -3.09 -6.91 5.84
C ASP A 11 -1.91 -7.89 5.58
N THR A 12 -1.97 -8.68 4.50
CA THR A 12 -0.91 -9.66 4.19
C THR A 12 0.41 -8.97 3.83
N ILE A 13 0.36 -7.93 2.98
CA ILE A 13 1.55 -7.21 2.53
C ILE A 13 2.17 -6.41 3.67
N GLU A 14 1.37 -5.67 4.44
CA GLU A 14 1.85 -4.86 5.57
C GLU A 14 2.48 -5.73 6.67
N ASN A 15 1.88 -6.89 6.98
CA ASN A 15 2.49 -7.85 7.91
C ASN A 15 3.81 -8.42 7.39
N THR A 16 3.92 -8.64 6.08
CA THR A 16 5.16 -9.12 5.45
C THR A 16 6.27 -8.06 5.56
N PHE A 17 5.95 -6.79 5.26
CA PHE A 17 6.90 -5.69 5.43
C PHE A 17 7.34 -5.54 6.89
N ALA A 18 6.42 -5.61 7.85
CA ALA A 18 6.75 -5.56 9.27
C ALA A 18 7.67 -6.73 9.69
N THR A 19 7.39 -7.95 9.23
CA THR A 19 8.21 -9.14 9.51
C THR A 19 9.62 -9.02 8.95
N LEU A 20 9.76 -8.42 7.78
CA LEU A 20 11.04 -8.24 7.09
C LEU A 20 11.76 -6.93 7.48
N SER A 21 11.19 -6.12 8.38
CA SER A 21 11.71 -4.79 8.74
C SER A 21 11.91 -3.88 7.51
N ILE A 22 10.97 -3.93 6.57
CA ILE A 22 10.96 -3.08 5.38
C ILE A 22 10.11 -1.85 5.65
N ASP A 23 10.73 -0.68 5.58
CA ASP A 23 10.00 0.59 5.58
C ASP A 23 9.29 0.79 4.24
N TYR A 24 8.02 1.22 4.31
CA TYR A 24 7.18 1.41 3.13
C TYR A 24 6.28 2.64 3.25
N TYR A 25 5.84 3.16 2.10
CA TYR A 25 4.70 4.08 2.00
C TYR A 25 3.63 3.50 1.10
N LEU A 26 2.38 3.55 1.56
CA LEU A 26 1.21 3.34 0.70
C LEU A 26 1.02 4.56 -0.20
N ILE A 27 0.93 4.33 -1.51
CA ILE A 27 0.77 5.39 -2.51
C ILE A 27 -0.44 5.10 -3.41
N GLY A 28 -0.54 5.80 -4.55
CA GLY A 28 -1.54 5.51 -5.57
C GLY A 28 -2.97 5.92 -5.20
N VAL A 29 -3.94 5.29 -5.87
CA VAL A 29 -5.37 5.62 -5.71
C VAL A 29 -5.84 5.33 -4.29
N MET A 30 -5.41 4.21 -3.69
CA MET A 30 -5.78 3.80 -2.33
C MET A 30 -5.38 4.84 -1.28
N ALA A 31 -4.14 5.32 -1.31
CA ALA A 31 -3.66 6.34 -0.38
C ALA A 31 -4.53 7.61 -0.45
N ARG A 32 -4.88 8.03 -1.67
CA ARG A 32 -5.80 9.17 -1.89
C ARG A 32 -7.19 8.87 -1.33
N GLN A 33 -7.75 7.69 -1.56
CA GLN A 33 -9.07 7.34 -1.02
C GLN A 33 -9.09 7.40 0.50
N ILE A 34 -8.07 6.88 1.18
CA ILE A 34 -7.94 6.96 2.64
C ILE A 34 -7.86 8.43 3.09
N TRP A 35 -7.03 9.23 2.42
CA TRP A 35 -6.83 10.63 2.78
C TRP A 35 -8.09 11.48 2.58
N TYR A 36 -8.66 11.45 1.38
CA TYR A 36 -9.84 12.22 1.00
C TYR A 36 -11.13 11.69 1.66
N GLY A 37 -11.18 10.40 1.98
CA GLY A 37 -12.25 9.80 2.76
C GLY A 37 -12.38 10.45 4.15
N LYS A 38 -11.29 10.88 4.78
CA LYS A 38 -11.34 11.66 6.04
C LYS A 38 -12.04 13.01 5.89
N ALA A 39 -12.07 13.57 4.69
CA ALA A 39 -12.78 14.81 4.35
C ALA A 39 -14.17 14.57 3.75
N GLY A 40 -14.65 13.31 3.71
CA GLY A 40 -15.94 12.95 3.10
C GLY A 40 -15.95 13.00 1.57
N ILE A 41 -14.78 13.13 0.94
CA ILE A 41 -14.66 13.18 -0.53
C ILE A 41 -14.48 11.75 -1.06
N SER A 42 -15.42 11.33 -1.91
CA SER A 42 -15.36 10.03 -2.57
C SER A 42 -14.54 10.10 -3.86
N ILE A 43 -13.59 9.18 -4.01
CA ILE A 43 -12.75 9.02 -5.21
C ILE A 43 -12.99 7.64 -5.79
N ARG A 44 -12.89 7.53 -7.12
CA ARG A 44 -13.00 6.27 -7.88
C ARG A 44 -12.20 5.13 -7.22
N ALA A 45 -12.84 3.97 -7.09
CA ALA A 45 -12.21 2.75 -6.60
C ALA A 45 -11.11 2.23 -7.52
N THR A 46 -10.11 1.57 -6.92
CA THR A 46 -9.07 0.84 -7.63
C THR A 46 -9.18 -0.67 -7.40
N ALA A 47 -8.52 -1.46 -8.24
CA ALA A 47 -8.42 -2.92 -8.14
C ALA A 47 -7.03 -3.39 -7.70
N ASP A 48 -6.07 -2.48 -7.59
CA ASP A 48 -4.68 -2.72 -7.20
C ASP A 48 -4.30 -1.96 -5.92
N VAL A 49 -3.10 -2.27 -5.41
CA VAL A 49 -2.51 -1.58 -4.26
C VAL A 49 -1.08 -1.21 -4.61
N ASP A 50 -0.77 0.08 -4.52
CA ASP A 50 0.56 0.61 -4.80
C ASP A 50 1.35 0.89 -3.52
N TYR A 51 2.55 0.32 -3.43
CA TYR A 51 3.51 0.62 -2.37
C TYR A 51 4.83 1.12 -2.96
N THR A 52 5.52 1.97 -2.22
CA THR A 52 6.95 2.20 -2.40
C THR A 52 7.68 1.67 -1.18
N ILE A 53 8.82 1.02 -1.39
CA ILE A 53 9.67 0.47 -0.34
C ILE A 53 11.07 1.09 -0.43
N LEU A 54 11.78 1.15 0.69
CA LEU A 54 13.19 1.50 0.69
C LEU A 54 14.03 0.27 0.37
N VAL A 55 14.93 0.38 -0.61
CA VAL A 55 15.98 -0.62 -0.87
C VAL A 55 17.31 0.00 -0.45
N GLY A 56 17.87 -0.52 0.64
CA GLY A 56 18.98 0.11 1.38
C GLY A 56 20.36 -0.09 0.74
N SER A 57 20.50 -1.08 -0.15
CA SER A 57 21.73 -1.32 -0.89
C SER A 57 21.47 -1.65 -2.36
N HIS A 58 22.42 -1.28 -3.22
CA HIS A 58 22.36 -1.66 -4.62
C HIS A 58 22.42 -3.18 -4.76
N GLU A 59 23.17 -3.88 -3.91
CA GLU A 59 23.24 -5.35 -3.94
C GLU A 59 21.90 -6.03 -3.61
N GLU A 60 21.06 -5.46 -2.74
CA GLU A 60 19.70 -5.96 -2.49
C GLU A 60 18.75 -5.71 -3.65
N TYR A 61 18.98 -4.66 -4.45
CA TYR A 61 18.13 -4.35 -5.60
C TYR A 61 18.33 -5.32 -6.78
N TYR A 62 19.53 -5.86 -6.96
CA TYR A 62 19.88 -6.73 -8.09
C TYR A 62 19.92 -8.24 -7.77
N LYS A 63 19.55 -8.64 -6.55
CA LYS A 63 19.36 -10.05 -6.18
C LYS A 63 18.00 -10.56 -6.66
#